data_AF-A0A382J7A5-F1
#
_entry.id   AF-A0A382J7A5-F1
#
_cell.length_a   1.000
_cell.length_b   1.000
_cell.length_c   1.000
_cell.angle_alpha   90.00
_cell.angle_beta   90.00
_cell.angle_gamma   90.00
#
_symmetry.space_group_name_H-M   'P 1'
#
loop_
_entity.id
_entity.type
_entity.pdbx_description
1 polymer ?
#
loop_
_entity_poly.entity_id
_entity_poly.type
_entity_poly.pdbx_seq_one_letter_code
_entity_poly.pdbx_strand_id
1 'polypeptide(L)'
;MNKNIKFSFRHLINHLLITIISLINQTLLVPERIFFHIKRNQKVQDPIFIIGLWRSGTTLLHFLLSKDKTFCAPSNFQCVFPHTFNVMEKLFPLKLDRVVIPRPQDNMVIKLDSPCEDEVAFCSLVPDCAFYNYFFFSQNKEYFFEFLDFEECSPSV
;
A
#
# COMPACT_ATOMS: atom_id res chain seq x y z
N MET A 1 13.47 26.08 -5.53
CA MET A 1 13.98 24.83 -4.91
C MET A 1 15.23 25.16 -4.10
N ASN A 2 15.08 25.47 -2.81
CA ASN A 2 16.17 25.93 -1.94
C ASN A 2 16.92 24.70 -1.39
N LYS A 3 18.05 24.31 -2.01
CA LYS A 3 18.82 23.11 -1.69
C LYS A 3 19.73 23.29 -0.47
N ASN A 4 19.16 23.64 0.68
CA ASN A 4 19.88 23.55 1.95
C ASN A 4 19.39 22.32 2.70
N ILE A 5 19.85 21.13 2.26
CA ILE A 5 19.65 19.88 2.99
C ILE A 5 20.51 19.97 4.26
N LYS A 6 19.93 20.50 5.34
CA LYS A 6 20.58 20.53 6.64
C LYS A 6 20.48 19.14 7.25
N PHE A 7 21.58 18.40 7.21
CA PHE A 7 21.65 17.08 7.83
C PHE A 7 21.57 17.24 9.36
N SER A 8 20.44 16.85 9.94
CA SER A 8 20.26 16.90 11.39
C SER A 8 20.85 15.64 12.00
N PHE A 9 21.97 15.76 12.71
CA PHE A 9 22.58 14.65 13.45
C PHE A 9 21.62 14.02 14.47
N ARG A 10 20.60 14.76 14.91
CA ARG A 10 19.52 14.27 15.80
C ARG A 10 18.77 13.08 15.22
N HIS A 11 18.70 12.95 13.90
CA HIS A 11 17.95 11.88 13.21
C HIS A 11 18.85 10.89 12.47
N LEU A 12 20.17 10.93 12.69
CA LEU A 12 21.14 10.10 11.98
C LEU A 12 20.82 8.59 12.06
N ILE A 13 20.44 8.10 13.25
CA ILE A 13 20.05 6.70 13.46
C ILE A 13 18.84 6.34 12.61
N ASN A 14 17.81 7.19 12.59
CA ASN A 14 16.61 6.95 11.80
C ASN A 14 16.93 6.93 10.31
N HIS A 15 17.78 7.85 9.83
CA HIS A 15 18.22 7.85 8.43
C HIS A 15 18.95 6.56 8.07
N LEU A 16 19.89 6.10 8.90
CA LEU A 16 20.61 4.85 8.69
C LEU A 16 19.66 3.64 8.68
N LEU A 17 18.73 3.56 9.63
CA LEU A 17 17.73 2.49 9.68
C LEU A 17 16.85 2.48 8.43
N ILE A 18 16.34 3.64 8.01
CA ILE A 18 15.53 3.77 6.79
C ILE A 18 16.35 3.31 5.58
N THR A 19 17.59 3.77 5.43
CA THR A 19 18.46 3.38 4.31
C THR A 19 18.73 1.88 4.29
N ILE A 20 19.00 1.26 5.44
CA ILE A 20 19.21 -0.19 5.54
C ILE A 20 17.94 -0.95 5.12
N ILE A 21 16.77 -0.55 5.64
CA ILE A 21 15.48 -1.17 5.29
C ILE A 21 15.19 -0.99 3.80
N SER A 22 15.42 0.20 3.24
CA SER A 22 15.24 0.47 1.81
C SER A 22 16.17 -0.40 0.96
N LEU A 23 17.43 -0.61 1.38
CA LEU A 23 18.36 -1.46 0.67
C LEU A 23 17.89 -2.93 0.68
N ILE A 24 17.43 -3.42 1.84
CA ILE A 24 16.85 -4.76 1.96
C ILE A 24 15.65 -4.90 0.99
N ASN A 25 14.71 -3.96 1.00
CA ASN A 25 13.56 -3.97 0.09
C ASN A 25 13.98 -3.97 -1.39
N GLN A 26 14.99 -3.20 -1.77
CA GLN A 26 15.52 -3.20 -3.14
C GLN A 26 16.14 -4.55 -3.52
N THR A 27 16.86 -5.20 -2.61
CA THR A 27 17.44 -6.53 -2.88
C THR A 27 16.36 -7.59 -3.10
N LEU A 28 15.24 -7.52 -2.37
CA LEU A 28 14.09 -8.43 -2.53
C LEU A 28 13.29 -8.17 -3.80
N LEU A 29 13.33 -6.94 -4.33
CA LEU A 29 12.67 -6.57 -5.59
C LEU A 29 13.27 -7.29 -6.81
N VAL A 30 14.58 -7.56 -6.79
CA VAL A 30 15.27 -8.25 -7.90
C VAL A 30 14.68 -9.64 -8.16
N PRO A 31 14.62 -10.57 -7.18
CA PRO A 31 13.97 -11.86 -7.39
C PRO A 31 12.47 -11.73 -7.66
N GLU A 32 11.77 -10.74 -7.10
CA GLU A 32 10.35 -10.49 -7.42
C GLU A 32 10.17 -10.28 -8.93
N ARG A 33 10.99 -9.39 -9.50
CA ARG A 33 10.95 -9.04 -10.92
C ARG A 33 11.32 -10.22 -11.82
N ILE A 34 12.33 -10.99 -11.43
CA ILE A 34 12.81 -12.12 -12.22
C ILE A 34 11.80 -13.28 -12.22
N PHE A 35 11.22 -13.62 -11.07
CA PHE A 35 10.42 -14.85 -10.92
C PHE A 35 8.91 -14.63 -11.05
N PHE A 36 8.38 -13.44 -10.70
CA PHE A 36 6.93 -13.22 -10.56
C PHE A 36 6.36 -12.17 -11.51
N HIS A 37 7.15 -11.20 -11.96
CA HIS A 37 6.67 -10.15 -12.85
C HIS A 37 6.21 -10.68 -14.23
N ILE A 38 6.70 -11.86 -14.63
CA ILE A 38 6.35 -12.53 -15.89
C ILE A 38 4.88 -13.04 -15.88
N LYS A 39 4.20 -13.08 -14.72
CA LYS A 39 2.80 -13.56 -14.60
C LYS A 39 1.72 -12.48 -14.65
N ARG A 40 2.06 -11.20 -14.94
CA ARG A 40 1.09 -10.07 -14.92
C ARG A 40 -0.07 -10.16 -15.93
N ASN A 41 -0.03 -11.04 -16.92
CA ASN A 41 -1.02 -11.09 -18.01
C ASN A 41 -2.33 -11.82 -17.67
N GLN A 42 -2.70 -11.95 -16.40
CA GLN A 42 -4.02 -12.48 -16.05
C GLN A 42 -5.04 -11.36 -16.07
N LYS A 43 -5.96 -11.43 -17.04
CA LYS A 43 -7.13 -10.54 -17.10
C LYS A 43 -8.05 -10.88 -15.91
N VAL A 44 -8.28 -9.91 -15.04
CA VAL A 44 -9.31 -10.03 -13.99
C VAL A 44 -10.67 -10.05 -14.68
N GLN A 45 -11.44 -11.11 -14.46
CA GLN A 45 -12.80 -11.23 -14.99
C GLN A 45 -13.78 -10.67 -13.95
N ASP A 46 -14.72 -9.84 -14.42
CA ASP A 46 -15.84 -9.31 -13.62
C ASP A 46 -15.45 -8.73 -12.25
N PRO A 47 -14.60 -7.69 -12.18
CA PRO A 47 -14.19 -7.08 -10.92
C PRO A 47 -15.36 -6.38 -10.23
N ILE A 48 -15.40 -6.47 -8.90
CA ILE A 48 -16.32 -5.72 -8.05
C ILE A 48 -15.58 -4.52 -7.46
N PHE A 49 -16.10 -3.32 -7.70
CA PHE A 49 -15.60 -2.08 -7.09
C PHE A 49 -16.50 -1.66 -5.94
N ILE A 50 -15.91 -1.43 -4.77
CA ILE A 50 -16.61 -0.90 -3.59
C ILE A 50 -16.23 0.58 -3.46
N ILE A 51 -17.17 1.47 -3.77
CA ILE A 51 -16.94 2.92 -3.73
C ILE A 51 -17.90 3.53 -2.71
N GLY A 52 -17.41 4.46 -1.90
CA GLY A 52 -18.23 5.20 -0.96
C GLY A 52 -17.43 6.17 -0.12
N LEU A 53 -18.13 7.01 0.63
CA LEU A 53 -17.50 7.93 1.57
C LEU A 53 -16.86 7.17 2.73
N TRP A 54 -15.81 7.76 3.31
CA TRP A 54 -15.20 7.18 4.50
C TRP A 54 -16.23 7.07 5.62
N ARG A 55 -16.13 5.98 6.40
CA ARG A 55 -17.02 5.68 7.53
C ARG A 55 -18.49 5.41 7.14
N SER A 56 -18.79 5.15 5.86
CA SER A 56 -20.11 4.72 5.40
C SER A 56 -20.36 3.20 5.51
N GLY A 57 -19.38 2.43 6.00
CA GLY A 57 -19.47 0.97 6.12
C GLY A 57 -18.90 0.19 4.94
N THR A 58 -18.26 0.85 3.97
CA THR A 58 -17.55 0.21 2.84
C THR A 58 -16.51 -0.82 3.31
N THR A 59 -15.72 -0.50 4.33
CA THR A 59 -14.76 -1.43 4.92
C THR A 59 -15.45 -2.70 5.44
N LEU A 60 -16.60 -2.57 6.12
CA LEU A 60 -17.34 -3.72 6.64
C LEU A 60 -17.86 -4.59 5.50
N LEU A 61 -18.41 -3.98 4.45
CA LEU A 61 -18.85 -4.69 3.24
C LEU A 61 -17.69 -5.45 2.59
N HIS A 62 -16.54 -4.80 2.45
CA HIS A 62 -15.33 -5.42 1.91
C HIS A 62 -14.90 -6.65 2.74
N PHE A 63 -14.90 -6.52 4.07
CA PHE A 63 -14.63 -7.65 4.97
C PHE A 63 -15.63 -8.80 4.80
N LEU A 64 -16.93 -8.51 4.62
CA LEU A 64 -17.95 -9.55 4.42
C LEU A 64 -17.76 -10.28 3.09
N LEU A 65 -17.54 -9.54 1.99
CA LEU A 65 -17.30 -10.12 0.67
C LEU A 65 -16.03 -11.00 0.67
N SER A 66 -14.98 -10.59 1.36
CA SER A 66 -13.73 -11.37 1.48
C SER A 66 -13.89 -12.73 2.17
N LYS A 67 -15.02 -13.00 2.83
CA LYS A 67 -15.30 -14.31 3.44
C LYS A 67 -15.67 -15.37 2.41
N ASP A 68 -16.16 -14.96 1.26
CA ASP A 68 -16.42 -15.86 0.15
C ASP A 68 -15.11 -16.15 -0.60
N LYS A 69 -14.78 -17.43 -0.76
CA LYS A 69 -13.54 -17.89 -1.40
C LYS A 69 -13.54 -17.71 -2.92
N THR A 70 -14.69 -17.37 -3.51
CA THR A 70 -14.78 -17.04 -4.94
C THR A 70 -14.22 -15.66 -5.25
N PHE A 71 -14.20 -14.76 -4.26
CA PHE A 71 -13.58 -13.45 -4.38
C PHE A 71 -12.14 -13.44 -3.87
N CYS A 72 -11.37 -12.50 -4.40
CA CYS A 72 -10.02 -12.22 -3.96
C CYS A 72 -9.88 -10.72 -3.76
N ALA A 73 -9.20 -10.34 -2.69
CA ALA A 73 -8.84 -8.97 -2.38
C ALA A 73 -7.39 -8.95 -1.85
N PRO A 74 -6.64 -7.85 -2.03
CA PRO A 74 -5.30 -7.77 -1.49
C PRO A 74 -5.33 -7.82 0.04
N SER A 75 -4.37 -8.53 0.63
CA SER A 75 -4.20 -8.54 2.09
C SER A 75 -3.46 -7.29 2.57
N ASN A 76 -3.54 -6.98 3.87
CA ASN A 76 -2.77 -5.88 4.45
C ASN A 76 -1.27 -6.03 4.19
N PHE A 77 -0.76 -7.27 4.25
CA PHE A 77 0.63 -7.54 3.94
C PHE A 77 0.99 -7.13 2.51
N GLN A 78 0.13 -7.49 1.55
CA GLN A 78 0.34 -7.17 0.14
C GLN A 78 0.25 -5.66 -0.12
N CYS A 79 -0.69 -4.95 0.53
CA CYS A 79 -0.77 -3.49 0.42
C CYS A 79 0.41 -2.76 1.07
N VAL A 80 1.02 -3.32 2.12
CA VAL A 80 2.23 -2.74 2.75
C VAL A 80 3.49 -3.02 1.93
N PHE A 81 3.60 -4.19 1.29
CA PHE A 81 4.76 -4.58 0.48
C PHE A 81 4.41 -4.88 -0.99
N PRO A 82 3.77 -3.94 -1.71
CA PRO A 82 3.18 -4.23 -3.01
C PRO A 82 4.20 -4.54 -4.11
N HIS A 83 5.47 -4.17 -3.88
CA HIS A 83 6.57 -4.42 -4.81
C HIS A 83 7.30 -5.75 -4.58
N THR A 84 7.08 -6.44 -3.44
CA THR A 84 7.93 -7.57 -3.02
C THR A 84 7.15 -8.70 -2.34
N PHE A 85 5.81 -8.62 -2.30
CA PHE A 85 5.00 -9.54 -1.50
C PHE A 85 5.16 -11.01 -1.93
N ASN A 86 5.31 -11.34 -3.22
CA ASN A 86 5.39 -12.75 -3.65
C ASN A 86 6.66 -13.43 -3.12
N VAL A 87 7.81 -12.74 -3.16
CA VAL A 87 9.06 -13.22 -2.59
C VAL A 87 8.98 -13.24 -1.07
N MET A 88 8.46 -12.17 -0.46
CA MET A 88 8.43 -12.05 1.00
C MET A 88 7.52 -13.11 1.65
N GLU A 89 6.34 -13.39 1.09
CA GLU A 89 5.43 -14.44 1.57
C GLU A 89 6.07 -15.84 1.52
N LYS A 90 6.98 -16.07 0.57
CA LYS A 90 7.69 -17.35 0.43
C LYS A 90 8.92 -17.46 1.33
N LEU A 91 9.69 -16.37 1.47
CA LEU A 91 10.92 -16.35 2.27
C LEU A 91 10.61 -16.31 3.76
N PHE A 92 9.60 -15.53 4.12
CA PHE A 92 9.04 -15.51 5.44
C PHE A 92 7.62 -16.04 5.29
N PRO A 93 7.37 -17.34 5.53
CA PRO A 93 6.03 -17.83 5.83
C PRO A 93 5.65 -17.21 7.17
N LEU A 94 5.42 -15.91 7.15
CA LEU A 94 5.03 -15.09 8.25
C LEU A 94 3.80 -15.81 8.78
N LYS A 95 3.83 -16.16 10.05
CA LYS A 95 2.59 -16.44 10.78
C LYS A 95 1.88 -15.09 10.89
N LEU A 96 1.37 -14.59 9.76
CA LEU A 96 0.70 -13.29 9.55
C LEU A 96 -0.47 -13.13 10.54
N ASP A 97 -0.96 -14.25 11.05
CA ASP A 97 -1.92 -14.40 12.15
C ASP A 97 -1.45 -13.95 13.53
N ARG A 98 -0.15 -13.78 13.77
CA ARG A 98 0.41 -13.49 15.11
C ARG A 98 0.48 -12.00 15.43
N VAL A 99 0.43 -11.14 14.41
CA VAL A 99 0.40 -9.69 14.61
C VAL A 99 -1.07 -9.27 14.62
N VAL A 100 -1.60 -9.15 15.83
CA VAL A 100 -2.98 -8.70 16.10
C VAL A 100 -2.90 -7.31 16.67
N ILE A 101 -3.33 -6.33 15.89
CA ILE A 101 -3.43 -4.94 16.35
C ILE A 101 -4.92 -4.57 16.30
N PRO A 102 -5.58 -4.36 17.45
CA PRO A 102 -6.95 -3.86 17.45
C PRO A 102 -6.94 -2.44 16.90
N ARG A 103 -7.84 -2.17 15.96
CA ARG A 103 -7.98 -0.81 15.43
C ARG A 103 -8.51 0.14 16.50
N PRO A 104 -7.94 1.35 16.62
CA PRO A 104 -8.40 2.34 17.60
C PRO A 104 -9.84 2.82 17.34
N GLN A 105 -10.34 2.69 16.11
CA GLN A 105 -11.67 3.20 15.75
C GLN A 105 -12.83 2.33 16.26
N ASP A 106 -12.68 1.01 16.23
CA ASP A 106 -13.79 0.06 16.43
C ASP A 106 -13.37 -1.25 17.14
N ASN A 107 -12.13 -1.34 17.65
CA ASN A 107 -11.56 -2.53 18.29
C ASN A 107 -11.59 -3.81 17.43
N MET A 108 -11.84 -3.68 16.13
CA MET A 108 -11.76 -4.82 15.21
C MET A 108 -10.30 -5.26 15.11
N VAL A 109 -10.09 -6.57 15.25
CA VAL A 109 -8.76 -7.16 15.11
C VAL A 109 -8.38 -7.17 13.64
N ILE A 110 -7.34 -6.41 13.30
CA ILE A 110 -6.70 -6.48 11.99
C ILE A 110 -5.49 -7.38 12.07
N LYS A 111 -5.44 -8.33 11.13
CA LYS A 111 -4.28 -9.18 10.87
C LYS A 111 -3.60 -8.74 9.58
N LEU A 112 -2.35 -9.17 9.41
CA LEU A 112 -1.63 -8.96 8.16
C LEU A 112 -2.28 -9.68 6.96
N ASP A 113 -2.99 -10.79 7.21
CA ASP A 113 -3.74 -11.54 6.18
C ASP A 113 -5.20 -11.05 6.01
N SER A 114 -5.62 -10.03 6.77
CA SER A 114 -6.96 -9.44 6.57
C SER A 114 -7.03 -8.67 5.24
N PRO A 115 -8.20 -8.61 4.58
CA PRO A 115 -8.38 -7.80 3.38
C PRO A 115 -8.06 -6.33 3.66
N CYS A 116 -7.45 -5.67 2.68
CA CYS A 116 -7.01 -4.29 2.76
C CYS A 116 -7.58 -3.48 1.60
N GLU A 117 -7.92 -2.22 1.88
CA GLU A 117 -8.36 -1.26 0.87
C GLU A 117 -7.16 -0.92 -0.04
N ASP A 118 -7.37 -0.97 -1.35
CA ASP A 118 -6.31 -0.96 -2.36
C ASP A 118 -5.64 0.42 -2.52
N GLU A 119 -6.31 1.50 -2.12
CA GLU A 119 -5.71 2.84 -2.08
C GLU A 119 -4.45 2.93 -1.21
N VAL A 120 -4.32 2.07 -0.20
CA VAL A 120 -3.16 2.05 0.70
C VAL A 120 -1.92 1.62 -0.07
N ALA A 121 -2.06 0.65 -0.97
CA ALA A 121 -0.97 0.18 -1.82
C ALA A 121 -0.48 1.27 -2.79
N PHE A 122 -1.39 2.12 -3.27
CA PHE A 122 -1.05 3.21 -4.20
C PHE A 122 -0.06 4.21 -3.62
N CYS A 123 -0.09 4.45 -2.30
CA CYS A 123 0.90 5.30 -1.62
C CYS A 123 2.35 4.88 -1.94
N SER A 124 2.59 3.57 -2.07
CA SER A 124 3.90 3.00 -2.36
C SER A 124 4.12 2.64 -3.84
N LEU A 125 3.06 2.29 -4.58
CA LEU A 125 3.14 1.94 -5.99
C LEU A 125 3.35 3.15 -6.90
N VAL A 126 2.67 4.24 -6.60
CA VAL A 126 2.65 5.48 -7.38
C VAL A 126 2.89 6.68 -6.46
N PRO A 127 4.08 6.78 -5.85
CA PRO A 127 4.33 7.72 -4.77
C PRO A 127 4.18 9.19 -5.18
N ASP A 128 4.41 9.50 -6.45
CA ASP A 128 4.36 10.87 -6.97
C ASP A 128 2.92 11.34 -7.28
N CYS A 129 1.94 10.45 -7.40
CA CYS A 129 0.55 10.82 -7.75
C CYS A 129 -0.53 10.23 -6.84
N ALA A 130 -0.17 9.51 -5.78
CA ALA A 130 -1.16 9.02 -4.82
C ALA A 130 -1.65 10.16 -3.90
N PHE A 131 -2.92 10.54 -4.00
CA PHE A 131 -3.57 11.55 -3.15
C PHE A 131 -3.28 11.36 -1.64
N TYR A 132 -3.33 10.11 -1.16
CA TYR A 132 -3.11 9.77 0.25
C TYR A 132 -1.70 10.13 0.76
N ASN A 133 -0.71 10.37 -0.10
CA ASN A 133 0.63 10.77 0.34
C ASN A 133 0.67 12.15 1.00
N TYR A 134 -0.37 12.96 0.86
CA TYR A 134 -0.52 14.21 1.63
C TYR A 134 -0.48 13.97 3.16
N PHE A 135 -0.91 12.81 3.67
CA PHE A 135 -0.83 12.50 5.11
C PHE A 135 0.63 12.47 5.62
N PHE A 136 1.57 12.02 4.78
CA PHE A 136 2.99 11.94 5.12
C PHE A 136 3.75 13.22 4.75
N PHE A 137 3.36 13.86 3.64
CA PHE A 137 4.01 15.04 3.08
C PHE A 137 3.08 16.26 3.10
N SER A 138 2.55 16.58 4.28
CA SER A 138 1.53 17.62 4.45
C SER A 138 1.95 19.02 4.00
N GLN A 139 3.26 19.30 3.94
CA GLN A 139 3.82 20.54 3.39
C GLN A 139 3.55 20.71 1.88
N ASN A 140 3.38 19.59 1.16
CA ASN A 140 3.11 19.56 -0.28
C ASN A 140 1.66 19.15 -0.56
N LYS A 141 0.72 19.43 0.36
CA LYS A 141 -0.67 19.00 0.23
C LYS A 141 -1.32 19.40 -1.10
N GLU A 142 -1.04 20.62 -1.58
CA GLU A 142 -1.65 21.18 -2.79
C GLU A 142 -1.31 20.34 -4.01
N TYR A 143 -0.05 19.90 -4.11
CA TYR A 143 0.40 19.00 -5.16
C TYR A 143 -0.35 17.66 -5.16
N PHE A 144 -0.57 17.05 -3.99
CA PHE A 144 -1.30 15.77 -3.94
C PHE A 144 -2.80 15.92 -4.18
N PHE A 145 -3.38 17.10 -3.91
CA PHE A 145 -4.79 17.40 -4.14
C PHE A 145 -5.12 17.52 -5.64
N GLU A 146 -4.15 17.84 -6.50
CA GLU A 146 -4.30 17.81 -7.97
C GLU A 146 -4.67 16.40 -8.48
N PHE A 147 -4.38 15.35 -7.71
CA PHE A 147 -4.69 13.96 -8.04
C PHE A 147 -5.94 13.41 -7.33
N LEU A 148 -6.72 14.27 -6.66
CA LEU A 148 -7.93 13.86 -5.95
C LEU A 148 -9.10 13.57 -6.89
N ASP A 149 -9.23 14.36 -7.95
CA ASP A 149 -10.28 14.25 -8.94
C ASP A 149 -9.70 14.11 -10.37
N PHE A 150 -10.60 14.02 -11.33
CA PHE A 150 -10.25 13.87 -12.75
C PHE A 150 -10.47 15.17 -13.53
N GLU A 151 -10.66 16.32 -12.88
CA GLU A 151 -11.03 17.58 -13.57
C GLU A 151 -9.94 18.03 -14.55
N GLU A 152 -8.66 17.84 -14.19
CA GLU A 152 -7.50 18.22 -15.01
C GLU A 152 -6.88 17.04 -15.79
N CYS A 153 -7.49 15.85 -15.75
CA CYS A 153 -6.99 14.70 -16.48
C CYS A 153 -7.33 14.79 -17.97
N SER A 154 -6.32 14.64 -18.85
CA SER A 154 -6.61 14.46 -20.28
C SER A 154 -7.31 13.11 -20.51
N PRO A 155 -8.34 13.04 -21.36
CA PRO A 155 -8.98 11.77 -21.68
C PRO A 155 -7.92 10.79 -22.19
N SER A 156 -7.90 9.59 -21.61
CA SER A 156 -7.02 8.51 -22.04
C SER A 156 -7.40 8.10 -23.47
N VAL A 157 -6.48 8.33 -24.41
CA VAL A 157 -6.56 7.86 -25.81
C VAL A 157 -6.58 6.34 -25.86
#